data_AF-A0A438H3K0-F1
#
_entry.id   AF-A0A438H3K0-F1
#
_cell.length_a   1.000
_cell.length_b   1.000
_cell.length_c   1.000
_cell.angle_alpha   90.00
_cell.angle_beta   90.00
_cell.angle_gamma   90.00
#
_symmetry.space_group_name_H-M   'P 1'
#
loop_
_entity.id
_entity.type
_entity.pdbx_description
1 polymer ?
#
loop_
_entity_poly.entity_id
_entity_poly.type
_entity_poly.pdbx_seq_one_letter_code
_entity_poly.pdbx_strand_id
1 'polypeptide(L)'
;MQRDFLWSGVGEGKKDHLVRWEAVCKPRVKGGLGIGKIPLRNRALLGKWLWRFPRESTSLWHQVILSIYGTHSNGWDANTVVR
;
A
#
# COMPACT_ATOMS: atom_id res chain seq x y z
N MET A 1 -23.49 2.15 6.02
CA MET A 1 -23.49 3.55 5.53
C MET A 1 -22.32 3.86 4.58
N GLN A 2 -21.04 3.86 5.02
CA GLN A 2 -19.91 4.14 4.10
C GLN A 2 -19.57 2.99 3.15
N ARG A 3 -19.70 1.73 3.62
CA ARG A 3 -19.48 0.53 2.80
C ARG A 3 -20.45 0.47 1.62
N ASP A 4 -21.70 0.83 1.86
CA ASP A 4 -22.77 0.77 0.86
C ASP A 4 -22.55 1.89 -0.19
N PHE A 5 -22.14 3.09 0.23
CA PHE A 5 -21.78 4.16 -0.70
C PHE A 5 -20.65 3.81 -1.69
N LEU A 6 -19.66 3.01 -1.26
CA LEU A 6 -18.50 2.65 -2.08
C LEU A 6 -18.65 1.32 -2.83
N TRP A 7 -19.42 0.37 -2.28
CA TRP A 7 -19.38 -1.03 -2.71
C TRP A 7 -20.75 -1.71 -2.83
N SER A 8 -21.84 -1.05 -2.46
CA SER A 8 -23.19 -1.63 -2.56
C SER A 8 -24.25 -0.54 -2.69
N GLY A 9 -24.67 -0.27 -3.94
CA GLY A 9 -25.88 0.49 -4.18
C GLY A 9 -27.06 -0.09 -3.39
N VAL A 10 -27.94 0.77 -2.86
CA VAL A 10 -29.20 0.36 -2.25
C VAL A 10 -30.05 -0.36 -3.33
N GLY A 11 -30.25 -1.68 -3.20
CA GLY A 11 -31.06 -2.53 -4.09
C GLY A 11 -30.35 -3.78 -4.63
N GLU A 12 -31.10 -4.69 -5.27
CA GLU A 12 -30.58 -5.89 -5.95
C GLU A 12 -29.91 -5.51 -7.27
N GLY A 13 -28.60 -5.25 -7.25
CA GLY A 13 -27.81 -5.10 -8.47
C GLY A 13 -26.43 -4.48 -8.22
N LYS A 14 -25.39 -5.04 -8.87
CA LYS A 14 -24.06 -4.41 -8.95
C LYS A 14 -24.23 -3.05 -9.65
N LYS A 15 -24.10 -1.96 -8.90
CA LYS A 15 -24.03 -0.60 -9.46
C LYS A 15 -22.58 -0.17 -9.46
N ASP A 16 -22.05 0.14 -10.64
CA ASP A 16 -20.72 0.72 -10.76
C ASP A 16 -20.75 2.14 -10.19
N HIS A 17 -19.95 2.38 -9.16
CA HIS A 17 -19.81 3.71 -8.57
C HIS A 17 -18.87 4.55 -9.46
N LEU A 18 -19.45 5.35 -10.36
CA LEU A 18 -18.73 6.19 -11.33
C LEU A 18 -17.99 7.39 -10.71
N VAL A 19 -17.88 7.47 -9.38
CA VAL A 19 -17.19 8.57 -8.71
C VAL A 19 -15.68 8.34 -8.77
N ARG A 20 -14.98 9.26 -9.43
CA ARG A 20 -13.51 9.26 -9.50
C ARG A 20 -12.89 9.19 -8.10
N TRP A 21 -11.95 8.26 -7.90
CA TRP A 21 -11.28 8.02 -6.61
C TRP A 21 -10.60 9.28 -6.04
N GLU A 22 -10.04 10.13 -6.90
CA GLU A 22 -9.45 11.41 -6.50
C GLU A 22 -10.48 12.36 -5.85
N ALA A 23 -11.74 12.33 -6.28
CA ALA A 23 -12.80 13.13 -5.68
C ALA A 23 -13.16 12.58 -4.28
N VAL A 24 -13.24 11.26 -4.15
CA VAL A 24 -13.47 10.58 -2.87
C VAL A 24 -12.38 10.93 -1.84
N CYS A 25 -11.13 11.02 -2.28
CA CYS A 25 -9.99 11.32 -1.40
C CYS A 25 -9.89 12.80 -0.96
N LYS A 26 -10.68 13.72 -1.52
CA LYS A 26 -10.64 15.12 -1.10
C LYS A 26 -11.10 15.26 0.36
N PRO A 27 -10.62 16.27 1.11
CA PRO A 27 -11.14 16.58 2.43
C PRO A 27 -12.67 16.78 2.43
N ARG A 28 -13.33 16.48 3.55
CA ARG A 28 -14.79 16.72 3.72
C ARG A 28 -15.18 18.17 3.46
N VAL A 29 -14.35 19.12 3.90
CA VAL A 29 -14.51 20.57 3.64
C VAL A 29 -14.42 20.95 2.15
N LYS A 30 -13.89 20.05 1.29
CA LYS A 30 -13.81 20.22 -0.17
C LYS A 30 -14.73 19.25 -0.92
N GLY A 31 -15.75 18.71 -0.26
CA GLY A 31 -16.76 17.85 -0.86
C GLY A 31 -16.33 16.39 -1.11
N GLY A 32 -15.21 15.94 -0.55
CA GLY A 32 -14.82 14.52 -0.59
C GLY A 32 -15.15 13.75 0.70
N LEU A 33 -14.75 12.48 0.77
CA LEU A 33 -14.93 11.65 1.97
C LEU A 33 -13.75 11.73 2.95
N GLY A 34 -12.66 12.41 2.58
CA GLY A 34 -11.44 12.49 3.40
C GLY A 34 -10.67 11.17 3.49
N ILE A 35 -10.93 10.23 2.58
CA ILE A 35 -10.22 8.95 2.55
C ILE A 35 -8.79 9.17 2.05
N GLY A 36 -7.81 8.55 2.71
CA GLY A 36 -6.41 8.64 2.30
C GLY A 36 -6.16 8.01 0.93
N LYS A 37 -5.32 8.66 0.12
CA LYS A 37 -4.96 8.15 -1.22
C LYS A 37 -4.23 6.81 -1.12
N ILE A 38 -4.84 5.75 -1.66
CA ILE A 38 -4.26 4.39 -1.70
C ILE A 38 -2.83 4.39 -2.30
N PRO A 39 -2.54 5.06 -3.43
CA PRO A 39 -1.19 5.04 -4.00
C PRO A 39 -0.12 5.60 -3.06
N LEU A 40 -0.45 6.63 -2.28
CA LEU A 40 0.47 7.21 -1.31
C LEU A 40 0.72 6.25 -0.14
N ARG A 41 -0.34 5.63 0.38
CA ARG A 41 -0.24 4.65 1.46
C ARG A 41 0.57 3.42 1.02
N ASN A 42 0.36 2.95 -0.21
CA ASN A 42 1.11 1.82 -0.75
C ASN A 42 2.61 2.14 -0.84
N ARG A 43 2.99 3.30 -1.40
CA ARG A 43 4.39 3.75 -1.45
C ARG A 43 5.03 3.84 -0.06
N ALA A 44 4.32 4.39 0.91
CA ALA A 44 4.81 4.46 2.29
C ALA A 44 5.01 3.07 2.92
N LEU A 45 4.09 2.14 2.67
CA LEU A 45 4.20 0.76 3.15
C LEU A 45 5.37 0.03 2.49
N LEU A 46 5.56 0.18 1.17
CA LEU A 46 6.71 -0.38 0.46
C LEU A 46 8.03 0.15 1.03
N GLY A 47 8.15 1.47 1.27
CA GLY A 47 9.33 2.05 1.92
C GLY A 47 9.56 1.50 3.33
N LYS A 48 8.50 1.31 4.12
CA LYS A 48 8.58 0.65 5.44
C LYS A 48 9.12 -0.78 5.33
N TRP A 49 8.61 -1.56 4.38
CA TRP A 49 9.07 -2.94 4.17
C TRP A 49 10.52 -3.00 3.70
N LEU A 50 10.90 -2.10 2.79
CA LEU A 50 12.28 -1.97 2.31
C LEU A 50 13.24 -1.66 3.47
N TRP A 51 12.87 -0.74 4.36
CA TRP A 51 13.65 -0.42 5.56
C TRP A 51 13.76 -1.59 6.55
N ARG A 52 12.69 -2.39 6.69
CA ARG A 52 12.66 -3.56 7.58
C ARG A 52 13.44 -4.75 7.02
N PHE A 53 13.59 -4.84 5.70
CA PHE A 53 14.20 -5.99 5.03
C PHE A 53 15.58 -6.37 5.59
N PRO A 54 16.57 -5.46 5.70
CA PRO A 54 17.87 -5.82 6.29
C PRO A 54 17.83 -6.01 7.82
N ARG A 55 16.80 -5.49 8.50
CA ARG A 55 16.69 -5.49 9.97
C ARG A 55 16.02 -6.74 10.53
N GLU A 56 15.18 -7.39 9.73
CA GLU A 56 14.39 -8.56 10.14
C GLU A 56 14.81 -9.82 9.37
N SER A 57 16.11 -10.02 9.22
CA SER A 57 16.69 -11.11 8.43
C SER A 57 16.30 -12.52 8.91
N THR A 58 15.91 -12.67 10.18
CA THR A 58 15.50 -13.95 10.76
C THR A 58 14.00 -14.25 10.61
N SER A 59 13.22 -13.30 10.11
CA SER A 59 11.77 -13.47 9.98
C SER A 59 11.41 -14.36 8.77
N LEU A 60 10.31 -15.10 8.88
CA LEU A 60 9.82 -15.97 7.78
C LEU A 60 9.56 -15.19 6.49
N TRP A 61 8.99 -13.98 6.60
CA TRP A 61 8.70 -13.17 5.41
C TRP A 61 9.99 -12.76 4.69
N HIS A 62 11.05 -12.42 5.44
CA HIS A 62 12.35 -12.11 4.86
C HIS A 62 12.90 -13.33 4.12
N GLN A 63 12.89 -14.51 4.76
CA GLN A 63 13.37 -15.76 4.15
C GLN A 63 12.60 -16.13 2.87
N VAL A 64 11.27 -15.97 2.88
CA VAL A 64 10.43 -16.22 1.69
C VAL A 64 10.81 -15.27 0.55
N ILE A 65 10.89 -13.95 0.83
CA ILE A 65 11.28 -12.96 -0.18
C ILE A 65 12.69 -13.26 -0.71
N LEU A 66 13.63 -13.59 0.17
CA LEU A 66 14.99 -13.97 -0.19
C LEU A 66 15.02 -15.22 -1.08
N SER A 67 14.18 -16.23 -0.80
CA SER A 67 14.11 -17.45 -1.60
C SER A 67 13.55 -17.24 -3.00
N ILE A 68 12.67 -16.24 -3.18
CA ILE A 68 12.04 -15.93 -4.48
C ILE A 68 12.95 -15.05 -5.34
N TYR A 69 13.56 -14.02 -4.74
CA TYR A 69 14.26 -12.97 -5.49
C TYR A 69 15.79 -13.03 -5.36
N GLY A 70 16.31 -13.82 -4.43
CA GLY A 70 17.75 -13.89 -4.13
C GLY A 70 18.28 -12.63 -3.45
N THR A 71 19.61 -12.58 -3.31
CA THR A 71 20.38 -11.43 -2.77
C THR A 71 21.05 -10.60 -3.85
N HIS A 72 20.61 -10.70 -5.11
CA HIS A 72 21.24 -9.94 -6.19
C HIS A 72 21.26 -8.46 -5.83
N SER A 73 22.44 -7.85 -5.92
CA SER A 73 22.63 -6.43 -5.62
C SER A 73 21.69 -5.61 -6.50
N ASN A 74 20.62 -5.09 -5.91
CA ASN A 74 19.64 -4.27 -6.62
C ASN A 74 20.00 -2.78 -6.55
N GLY A 75 21.19 -2.45 -6.01
CA GLY A 75 21.65 -1.07 -5.82
C GLY A 75 21.09 -0.38 -4.57
N TRP A 76 20.37 -1.10 -3.70
CA TRP A 76 19.80 -0.60 -2.44
C TRP A 76 20.44 -1.23 -1.19
N ASP A 77 21.58 -1.92 -1.35
CA ASP A 77 22.28 -2.58 -0.26
C ASP A 77 22.82 -1.54 0.74
N ALA A 78 22.15 -1.41 1.88
CA ALA A 78 22.48 -0.44 2.94
C ALA A 78 23.70 -0.86 3.80
N ASN A 79 24.40 -1.95 3.47
CA ASN A 79 25.52 -2.47 4.23
C ASN A 79 26.77 -2.66 3.36
N THR A 80 27.50 -1.57 3.13
CA THR A 80 28.97 -1.65 3.11
C THR A 80 29.46 -1.39 4.53
N VAL A 81 29.33 -2.38 5.40
CA VAL A 81 30.17 -2.38 6.60
C VAL A 81 31.50 -3.00 6.21
N VAL A 82 32.44 -2.10 5.95
CA VAL A 82 33.88 -2.34 5.83
C VAL A 82 34.34 -3.24 6.97
N ARG A 83 35.00 -4.34 6.61
CA ARG A 83 36.07 -4.95 7.40
C ARG A 83 37.26 -5.17 6.49
#